data_AF-A0A9X9LHB1-F1
#
_entry.id   AF-A0A9X9LHB1-F1
#
_cell.length_a   1.000
_cell.length_b   1.000
_cell.length_c   1.000
_cell.angle_alpha   90.00
_cell.angle_beta   90.00
_cell.angle_gamma   90.00
#
_symmetry.space_group_name_H-M   'P 1'
#
loop_
_entity.id
_entity.type
_entity.pdbx_description
1 polymer ?
#
loop_
_entity_poly.entity_id
_entity_poly.type
_entity_poly.pdbx_seq_one_letter_code
_entity_poly.pdbx_strand_id
1 'polypeptide(L)'
;MCKAWDIEELVSLGKKLKACPYYTARELIEDAHIIFCPYNYLLDAQIRESMEINLKEQIVILDEAHNIEDCARESASYSVTEVQLRFARDELDSMVNNNIRKKDHEPLRAVCYSLINWLEANTEHLVERDYESSCKIWSGSEMLLNLHKMGITTATFP
;
A
#
# COMPACT_ATOMS: atom_id res chain seq x y z
N MET A 1 15.98 32.80 17.67
CA MET A 1 15.69 32.56 16.24
C MET A 1 15.28 31.10 16.13
N CYS A 2 14.06 30.81 15.68
CA CYS A 2 13.64 29.43 15.44
C CYS A 2 14.40 28.94 14.19
N LYS A 3 15.21 27.90 14.32
CA LYS A 3 16.01 27.37 13.22
C LYS A 3 15.13 26.37 12.46
N ALA A 4 15.06 26.50 11.14
CA ALA A 4 14.46 25.45 10.30
C ALA A 4 15.39 24.24 10.34
N TRP A 5 14.84 23.07 10.68
CA TRP A 5 15.57 21.81 10.68
C TRP A 5 15.37 21.13 9.34
N ASP A 6 16.47 20.82 8.65
CA ASP A 6 16.46 19.90 7.51
C ASP A 6 16.80 18.47 7.97
N ILE A 7 16.69 17.52 7.03
CA ILE A 7 16.91 16.09 7.31
C ILE A 7 18.38 15.85 7.68
N GLU A 8 19.31 16.52 7.00
CA GLU A 8 20.76 16.39 7.18
C GLU A 8 21.20 16.83 8.59
N GLU A 9 20.62 17.92 9.09
CA GLU A 9 20.83 18.46 10.42
C GLU A 9 20.27 17.56 11.51
N LEU A 10 19.05 17.03 11.32
CA LEU A 10 18.44 16.06 12.23
C LEU A 10 19.29 14.78 12.31
N VAL A 11 19.78 14.27 11.18
CA VAL A 11 20.66 13.10 11.13
C VAL A 11 21.99 13.39 11.84
N SER A 12 22.58 14.55 11.58
CA SER A 12 23.85 14.96 12.20
C SER A 12 23.73 15.12 13.72
N LEU A 13 22.61 15.67 14.18
CA LEU A 13 22.32 15.81 15.61
C LEU A 13 22.04 14.45 16.26
N GLY A 14 21.21 13.61 15.64
CA GLY A 14 20.89 12.27 16.14
C GLY A 14 22.14 11.40 16.30
N LYS A 15 23.11 11.49 15.37
CA LYS A 15 24.42 10.83 15.50
C LYS A 15 25.22 11.31 16.72
N LYS A 16 25.23 12.61 17.00
CA LYS A 16 25.96 13.19 18.15
C LYS A 16 25.31 12.81 19.48
N LEU A 17 23.98 12.83 19.54
CA LEU A 17 23.20 12.57 20.75
C LEU A 17 22.83 11.10 20.95
N LYS A 18 23.17 10.23 19.98
CA LYS A 18 22.72 8.82 19.94
C LYS A 18 21.20 8.67 20.01
N ALA A 19 20.50 9.59 19.34
CA ALA A 19 19.04 9.60 19.22
C ALA A 19 18.62 9.24 17.79
N CYS A 20 17.42 8.68 17.63
CA CYS A 20 16.86 8.34 16.32
C CYS A 20 16.25 9.58 15.65
N PRO A 21 16.80 10.08 14.54
CA PRO A 21 16.29 11.28 13.88
C PRO A 21 14.84 11.16 13.43
N TYR A 22 14.41 9.95 13.04
CA TYR A 22 13.05 9.67 12.61
C TYR A 22 12.04 9.93 13.73
N TYR A 23 12.26 9.37 14.92
CA TYR A 23 11.36 9.60 16.06
C TYR A 23 11.44 11.03 16.58
N THR A 24 12.64 11.63 16.58
CA THR A 24 12.78 13.05 16.93
C THR A 24 12.01 13.96 15.98
N ALA A 25 12.07 13.73 14.67
CA ALA A 25 11.30 14.49 13.69
C ALA A 25 9.79 14.35 13.91
N ARG A 26 9.32 13.14 14.27
CA ARG A 26 7.92 12.88 14.61
C ARG A 26 7.45 13.64 15.85
N GLU A 27 8.26 13.67 16.91
CA GLU A 27 7.93 14.44 18.12
C GLU A 27 7.89 15.95 17.85
N LEU A 28 8.77 16.46 16.97
CA LEU A 28 8.82 17.87 16.62
C LEU A 28 7.60 18.37 15.82
N ILE A 29 6.76 17.48 15.27
CA ILE A 29 5.56 17.84 14.52
C ILE A 29 4.58 18.65 15.39
N GLU A 30 4.46 18.31 16.68
CA GLU A 30 3.52 18.98 17.60
C GLU A 30 3.85 20.47 17.82
N ASP A 31 5.14 20.81 17.84
CA ASP A 31 5.65 22.16 18.06
C ASP A 31 5.97 22.92 16.75
N ALA A 32 5.86 22.24 15.61
CA ALA A 32 6.23 22.81 14.31
C ALA A 32 5.15 23.79 13.80
N HIS A 33 5.60 24.96 13.34
CA HIS A 33 4.71 25.94 12.70
C HIS A 33 4.49 25.65 11.21
N ILE A 34 5.48 25.03 10.56
CA ILE A 34 5.47 24.70 9.12
C ILE A 34 6.10 23.32 8.98
N ILE A 35 5.43 22.44 8.26
CA ILE A 35 5.89 21.08 7.99
C ILE A 35 5.98 20.90 6.47
N PHE A 36 7.14 20.48 6.01
CA PHE A 36 7.33 20.05 4.63
C PHE A 36 7.22 18.52 4.59
N CYS A 37 6.27 18.00 3.82
CA CYS A 37 6.11 16.56 3.64
C CYS A 37 5.70 16.23 2.19
N PRO A 38 6.08 15.04 1.69
CA PRO A 38 5.65 14.57 0.37
C PRO A 38 4.16 14.20 0.37
N TYR A 39 3.55 14.16 -0.83
CA TYR A 39 2.11 13.91 -0.99
C TYR A 39 1.60 12.63 -0.36
N ASN A 40 2.39 11.55 -0.36
CA ASN A 40 1.99 10.28 0.20
C ASN A 40 1.68 10.37 1.71
N TYR A 41 2.27 11.31 2.46
CA TYR A 41 1.94 11.50 3.88
C TYR A 41 0.52 12.07 4.08
N LEU A 42 -0.03 12.72 3.05
CA LEU A 42 -1.38 13.31 3.07
C LEU A 42 -2.42 12.39 2.42
N LEU A 43 -2.03 11.72 1.32
CA LEU A 43 -2.93 10.96 0.45
C LEU A 43 -3.04 9.48 0.83
N ASP A 44 -1.95 8.84 1.28
CA ASP A 44 -1.98 7.44 1.71
C ASP A 44 -2.57 7.37 3.13
N ALA A 45 -3.75 6.76 3.25
CA ALA A 45 -4.46 6.67 4.51
C ALA A 45 -3.67 5.91 5.59
N GLN A 46 -2.95 4.86 5.20
CA GLN A 46 -2.18 4.03 6.13
C GLN A 46 -0.96 4.79 6.65
N ILE A 47 -0.25 5.51 5.78
CA ILE A 47 0.87 6.37 6.19
C ILE A 47 0.36 7.48 7.10
N ARG A 48 -0.72 8.17 6.70
CA ARG A 48 -1.27 9.29 7.47
C ARG A 48 -1.70 8.88 8.87
N GLU A 49 -2.36 7.73 9.02
CA GLU A 49 -2.73 7.16 10.31
C GLU A 49 -1.49 6.79 11.14
N SER A 50 -0.50 6.12 10.53
CA SER A 50 0.73 5.72 11.21
C SER A 50 1.60 6.88 11.72
N MET A 51 1.46 8.05 11.06
CA MET A 51 2.17 9.29 11.38
C MET A 51 1.32 10.24 12.24
N GLU A 52 0.09 9.88 12.56
CA GLU A 52 -0.83 10.66 13.39
C GLU A 52 -1.07 12.08 12.84
N ILE A 53 -1.04 12.24 11.51
CA ILE A 53 -1.19 13.54 10.86
C ILE A 53 -2.67 13.92 10.84
N ASN A 54 -3.02 14.93 11.63
CA ASN A 54 -4.36 15.51 11.66
C ASN A 54 -4.40 16.84 10.90
N LEU A 55 -5.19 16.89 9.82
CA LEU A 55 -5.34 18.09 8.98
C LEU A 55 -6.45 19.03 9.46
N LYS A 56 -7.19 18.68 10.51
CA LYS A 56 -8.23 19.55 11.07
C LYS A 56 -7.59 20.85 11.57
N GLU A 57 -8.17 21.98 11.19
CA GLU A 57 -7.70 23.33 11.55
C GLU A 57 -6.28 23.67 11.03
N GLN A 58 -5.78 22.90 10.05
CA GLN A 58 -4.50 23.15 9.39
C GLN A 58 -4.71 23.78 8.00
N ILE A 59 -3.74 24.58 7.55
CA ILE A 59 -3.67 25.08 6.17
C ILE A 59 -2.75 24.14 5.39
N VAL A 60 -3.27 23.49 4.36
CA VAL A 60 -2.49 22.63 3.46
C VAL A 60 -2.17 23.39 2.19
N ILE A 61 -0.87 23.47 1.87
CA ILE A 61 -0.37 24.07 0.63
C ILE A 61 0.21 22.92 -0.21
N LEU A 62 -0.36 22.71 -1.39
CA LEU A 62 0.16 21.76 -2.36
C LEU A 62 1.05 22.51 -3.34
N ASP A 63 2.34 22.18 -3.32
CA ASP A 63 3.33 22.74 -4.26
C ASP A 63 3.48 21.82 -5.47
N GLU A 64 3.52 22.36 -6.69
CA GLU A 64 3.51 21.55 -7.92
C GLU A 64 2.31 20.58 -8.01
N ALA A 65 1.11 21.09 -7.74
CA ALA A 65 -0.13 20.32 -7.66
C ALA A 65 -0.54 19.58 -8.96
N HIS A 66 0.21 19.71 -10.05
CA HIS A 66 -0.07 19.00 -11.30
C HIS A 66 0.18 17.48 -11.18
N ASN A 67 0.99 17.01 -10.22
CA ASN A 67 1.21 15.56 -9.99
C ASN A 67 0.26 14.93 -8.96
N ILE A 68 -0.61 15.72 -8.33
CA ILE A 68 -1.46 15.24 -7.22
C ILE A 68 -2.40 14.09 -7.66
N GLU A 69 -2.89 14.15 -8.89
CA GLU A 69 -3.83 13.15 -9.42
C GLU A 69 -3.15 11.78 -9.57
N ASP A 70 -1.94 11.76 -10.12
CA ASP A 70 -1.17 10.53 -10.30
C ASP A 70 -0.79 9.91 -8.96
N CYS A 71 -0.33 10.74 -8.01
CA CYS A 71 -0.03 10.27 -6.66
C CYS A 71 -1.28 9.73 -5.95
N ALA A 72 -2.43 10.38 -6.09
CA ALA A 72 -3.68 9.89 -5.50
C ALA A 72 -4.12 8.55 -6.12
N ARG A 73 -3.98 8.42 -7.45
CA ARG A 73 -4.30 7.19 -8.17
C ARG A 73 -3.38 6.04 -7.75
N GLU A 74 -2.09 6.31 -7.62
CA GLU A 74 -1.11 5.33 -7.18
C GLU A 74 -1.36 4.90 -5.72
N SER A 75 -1.60 5.84 -4.79
CA SER A 75 -1.93 5.53 -3.39
C SER A 75 -3.21 4.70 -3.22
N ALA A 76 -4.15 4.79 -4.17
CA ALA A 76 -5.38 4.00 -4.16
C ALA A 76 -5.32 2.71 -5.00
N SER A 77 -4.21 2.49 -5.72
CA SER A 77 -4.04 1.33 -6.60
C SER A 77 -3.12 0.30 -5.99
N TYR A 78 -3.33 -0.97 -6.34
CA TYR A 78 -2.44 -2.06 -5.96
C TYR A 78 -2.25 -3.00 -7.14
N SER A 79 -1.00 -3.43 -7.35
CA SER A 79 -0.61 -4.30 -8.46
C SER A 79 0.07 -5.54 -7.91
N VAL A 80 -0.36 -6.71 -8.39
CA VAL A 80 0.22 -8.00 -7.99
C VAL A 80 0.54 -8.81 -9.23
N THR A 81 1.78 -9.30 -9.29
CA THR A 81 2.22 -10.20 -10.36
C THR A 81 1.88 -11.66 -10.02
N GLU A 82 1.73 -12.49 -11.05
CA GLU A 82 1.54 -13.94 -10.88
C GLU A 82 2.67 -14.56 -10.03
N VAL A 83 3.91 -14.12 -10.27
CA VAL A 83 5.09 -14.58 -9.52
C VAL A 83 4.95 -14.27 -8.03
N GLN A 84 4.54 -13.05 -7.67
CA GLN A 84 4.29 -12.68 -6.26
C GLN A 84 3.18 -13.52 -5.64
N LEU A 85 2.10 -13.79 -6.36
CA LEU A 85 1.01 -14.66 -5.88
C LEU A 85 1.49 -16.09 -5.62
N ARG A 86 2.32 -16.64 -6.51
CA ARG A 86 2.88 -18.00 -6.33
C ARG A 86 3.82 -18.06 -5.13
N PHE A 87 4.68 -17.05 -4.93
CA PHE A 87 5.51 -16.99 -3.73
C PHE A 87 4.68 -16.89 -2.46
N ALA A 88 3.66 -16.03 -2.43
CA ALA A 88 2.76 -15.90 -1.28
C ALA A 88 2.04 -17.22 -0.98
N ARG A 89 1.56 -17.93 -2.02
CA ARG A 89 0.96 -19.27 -1.88
C ARG A 89 1.93 -20.25 -1.24
N ASP A 90 3.15 -20.34 -1.74
CA ASP A 90 4.14 -21.33 -1.29
C ASP A 90 4.55 -21.08 0.17
N GLU A 91 4.69 -19.81 0.57
CA GLU A 91 4.94 -19.42 1.95
C GLU A 91 3.76 -19.79 2.86
N LEU A 92 2.53 -19.47 2.44
CA LEU A 92 1.32 -19.82 3.18
C LEU A 92 1.14 -21.34 3.31
N ASP A 93 1.46 -22.10 2.27
CA ASP A 93 1.46 -23.57 2.31
C ASP A 93 2.45 -24.11 3.34
N SER A 94 3.68 -23.58 3.35
CA SER A 94 4.67 -23.92 4.37
C SER A 94 4.15 -23.62 5.78
N MET A 95 3.57 -22.43 6.00
CA MET A 95 3.02 -22.05 7.32
C MET A 95 1.88 -22.98 7.76
N VAL A 96 0.95 -23.31 6.85
CA VAL A 96 -0.18 -24.21 7.12
C VAL A 96 0.29 -25.63 7.42
N ASN A 97 1.24 -26.15 6.64
CA ASN A 97 1.79 -27.51 6.82
C ASN A 97 2.56 -27.64 8.15
N ASN A 98 3.20 -26.56 8.60
CA ASN A 98 3.87 -26.48 9.89
C ASN A 98 2.93 -26.11 11.06
N ASN A 99 1.60 -26.04 10.83
CA ASN A 99 0.59 -25.66 11.81
C ASN A 99 0.79 -24.26 12.45
N ILE A 100 1.48 -23.34 11.77
CA ILE A 100 1.66 -21.96 12.21
C ILE A 100 0.38 -21.20 11.91
N ARG A 101 -0.35 -20.77 12.94
CA ARG A 101 -1.59 -19.97 12.83
C ARG A 101 -2.53 -20.48 11.73
N LYS A 102 -2.69 -21.81 11.66
CA LYS A 102 -3.36 -22.48 10.54
C LYS A 102 -4.73 -21.86 10.18
N LYS A 103 -5.53 -21.51 11.19
CA LYS A 103 -6.85 -20.89 11.01
C LYS A 103 -6.79 -19.55 10.28
N ASP A 104 -5.72 -18.78 10.44
CA ASP A 104 -5.53 -17.46 9.81
C ASP A 104 -4.94 -17.60 8.40
N HIS A 105 -3.99 -18.53 8.22
CA HIS A 105 -3.30 -18.70 6.94
C HIS A 105 -4.07 -19.54 5.92
N GLU A 106 -4.97 -20.43 6.35
CA GLU A 106 -5.73 -21.30 5.45
C GLU A 106 -6.70 -20.53 4.53
N PRO A 107 -7.45 -19.51 5.01
CA PRO A 107 -8.23 -18.63 4.13
C PRO A 107 -7.36 -17.84 3.14
N LEU A 108 -6.26 -17.24 3.61
CA LEU A 108 -5.34 -16.47 2.76
C LEU A 108 -4.75 -17.35 1.65
N ARG A 109 -4.37 -18.58 2.01
CA ARG A 109 -3.90 -19.58 1.04
C ARG A 109 -4.95 -19.85 -0.03
N ALA A 110 -6.20 -20.06 0.37
CA ALA A 110 -7.30 -20.33 -0.56
C ALA A 110 -7.54 -19.15 -1.53
N VAL A 111 -7.35 -17.91 -1.08
CA VAL A 111 -7.38 -16.71 -1.94
C VAL A 111 -6.29 -16.78 -2.99
N CYS A 112 -5.04 -17.05 -2.60
CA CYS A 112 -3.93 -17.16 -3.55
C CYS A 112 -4.19 -18.24 -4.62
N TYR A 113 -4.66 -19.42 -4.22
CA TYR A 113 -5.06 -20.47 -5.16
C TYR A 113 -6.16 -20.01 -6.12
N SER A 114 -7.21 -19.36 -5.60
CA SER A 114 -8.34 -18.90 -6.39
C SER A 114 -7.92 -17.84 -7.41
N LEU A 115 -7.09 -16.89 -7.01
CA LEU A 115 -6.55 -15.85 -7.89
C LEU A 115 -5.62 -16.41 -8.96
N ILE A 116 -4.73 -17.35 -8.60
CA ILE A 116 -3.83 -18.01 -9.58
C ILE A 116 -4.65 -18.78 -10.62
N ASN A 117 -5.61 -19.61 -10.17
CA ASN A 117 -6.46 -20.37 -11.08
C ASN A 117 -7.30 -19.45 -11.99
N TRP A 118 -7.77 -18.33 -11.46
CA TRP A 118 -8.51 -17.34 -12.24
C TRP A 118 -7.63 -16.63 -13.26
N LEU A 119 -6.39 -16.28 -12.91
CA LEU A 119 -5.43 -15.70 -13.85
C LEU A 119 -5.14 -16.67 -14.99
N GLU A 120 -4.81 -17.92 -14.68
CA GLU A 120 -4.55 -18.98 -15.66
C GLU A 120 -5.75 -19.18 -16.62
N ALA A 121 -6.97 -19.21 -16.07
CA ALA A 121 -8.19 -19.35 -16.87
C ALA A 121 -8.51 -18.12 -17.75
N ASN A 122 -7.97 -16.94 -17.43
CA ASN A 122 -8.22 -15.71 -18.19
C ASN A 122 -7.09 -15.32 -19.16
N THR A 123 -5.95 -16.01 -19.14
CA THR A 123 -4.85 -15.78 -20.08
C THR A 123 -5.30 -15.89 -21.54
N GLU A 124 -6.20 -16.83 -21.85
CA GLU A 124 -6.74 -17.02 -23.21
C GLU A 124 -7.71 -15.90 -23.65
N HIS A 125 -8.16 -15.06 -22.71
CA HIS A 125 -9.11 -13.98 -22.98
C HIS A 125 -8.44 -12.60 -23.08
N LEU A 126 -7.11 -12.54 -23.06
CA LEU A 126 -6.37 -11.30 -23.20
C LEU A 126 -6.53 -10.74 -24.61
N VAL A 127 -6.70 -9.41 -24.70
CA VAL A 127 -6.83 -8.70 -25.98
C VAL A 127 -5.58 -7.85 -26.17
N GLU A 128 -4.94 -7.98 -27.34
CA GLU A 128 -3.78 -7.15 -27.72
C GLU A 128 -4.20 -5.68 -27.77
N ARG A 129 -3.48 -4.82 -27.06
CA ARG A 129 -3.79 -3.38 -26.97
C ARG A 129 -2.63 -2.47 -27.34
N ASP A 130 -1.40 -2.85 -27.00
CA ASP A 130 -0.18 -2.10 -27.34
C ASP A 130 0.90 -3.03 -27.91
N TYR A 131 2.00 -2.46 -28.40
CA TYR A 131 3.15 -3.21 -28.89
C TYR A 131 3.64 -4.19 -27.80
N GLU A 132 3.50 -5.50 -28.07
CA GLU A 132 3.87 -6.59 -27.16
C GLU A 132 3.10 -6.63 -25.83
N SER A 133 1.92 -5.99 -25.72
CA SER A 133 1.08 -6.09 -24.52
C SER A 133 -0.38 -6.46 -24.82
N SER A 134 -0.87 -7.44 -24.06
CA SER A 134 -2.25 -7.89 -24.09
C SER A 134 -2.85 -7.75 -22.69
N CYS A 135 -4.04 -7.17 -22.61
CA CYS A 135 -4.72 -6.97 -21.34
C CYS A 135 -6.23 -7.22 -21.47
N LYS A 136 -6.85 -7.51 -20.34
CA LYS A 136 -8.30 -7.55 -20.20
C LYS A 136 -8.67 -6.62 -19.06
N ILE A 137 -9.64 -5.75 -19.32
CA ILE A 137 -10.14 -4.79 -18.35
C ILE A 137 -11.51 -5.28 -17.90
N TRP A 138 -11.68 -5.43 -16.60
CA TRP A 138 -12.95 -5.73 -15.98
C TRP A 138 -13.48 -4.49 -15.29
N SER A 139 -14.78 -4.23 -15.44
CA SER A 139 -15.48 -3.27 -14.58
C SER A 139 -15.50 -3.76 -13.13
N GLY A 140 -15.70 -2.84 -12.18
CA GLY A 140 -15.82 -3.19 -10.76
C GLY A 140 -16.92 -4.24 -10.51
N SER A 141 -18.07 -4.12 -11.18
CA SER A 141 -19.16 -5.10 -11.08
C SER A 141 -18.79 -6.49 -11.58
N GLU A 142 -18.05 -6.59 -12.70
CA GLU A 142 -17.60 -7.87 -13.23
C GLU A 142 -16.56 -8.52 -12.31
N MET A 143 -15.64 -7.72 -11.78
CA MET A 143 -14.61 -8.21 -10.87
C MET A 143 -15.22 -8.68 -9.54
N LEU A 144 -16.17 -7.92 -8.97
CA LEU A 144 -16.90 -8.35 -7.77
C LEU A 144 -17.59 -9.69 -7.97
N LEU A 145 -18.22 -9.91 -9.12
CA LEU A 145 -18.86 -11.19 -9.44
C LEU A 145 -17.84 -12.35 -9.53
N ASN A 146 -16.64 -12.10 -10.05
CA ASN A 146 -15.56 -13.09 -10.06
C ASN A 146 -15.05 -13.39 -8.63
N LEU A 147 -14.85 -12.36 -7.81
CA LEU A 147 -14.44 -12.53 -6.40
C LEU A 147 -15.48 -13.33 -5.60
N HIS A 148 -16.77 -13.03 -5.78
CA HIS A 148 -17.86 -13.80 -5.18
C HIS A 148 -17.83 -15.27 -5.60
N LYS A 149 -17.57 -15.58 -6.88
CA LYS A 149 -17.42 -16.97 -7.36
C LYS A 149 -16.22 -17.69 -6.73
N MET A 150 -15.16 -16.95 -6.40
CA MET A 150 -14.00 -17.47 -5.66
C MET A 150 -14.24 -17.61 -4.16
N GLY A 151 -15.42 -17.22 -3.65
CA GLY A 151 -15.69 -17.19 -2.21
C GLY A 151 -15.01 -16.04 -1.47
N ILE A 152 -14.43 -15.07 -2.19
CA ILE A 152 -13.81 -13.87 -1.64
C ILE A 152 -14.91 -12.83 -1.46
N THR A 153 -15.46 -12.76 -0.26
CA THR A 153 -16.57 -11.87 0.09
C THR A 153 -16.29 -11.20 1.43
N THR A 154 -17.03 -10.15 1.76
CA THR A 154 -16.97 -9.48 3.07
C THR A 154 -17.31 -10.40 4.25
N ALA A 155 -17.99 -11.53 4.02
CA ALA A 155 -18.23 -12.54 5.05
C ALA A 155 -17.02 -13.44 5.30
N THR A 156 -16.18 -13.64 4.27
CA THR A 156 -14.99 -14.51 4.33
C THR A 156 -13.74 -13.74 4.72
N PHE A 157 -13.66 -12.46 4.32
CA PHE A 157 -12.58 -11.52 4.60
C PHE A 157 -13.21 -10.18 5.02
N PRO A 158 -13.61 -10.04 6.29
CA PRO A 158 -14.17 -8.81 6.84
C PRO A 158 -13.13 -7.70 7.04
#